data_AF-A0A958TEW7-F1
#
_entry.id   AF-A0A958TEW7-F1
#
_cell.length_a   1.000
_cell.length_b   1.000
_cell.length_c   1.000
_cell.angle_alpha   90.00
_cell.angle_beta   90.00
_cell.angle_gamma   90.00
#
_symmetry.space_group_name_H-M   'P 1'
#
loop_
_entity.id
_entity.type
_entity.pdbx_description
1 polymer ?
#
loop_
_entity_poly.entity_id
_entity_poly.type
_entity_poly.pdbx_seq_one_letter_code
_entity_poly.pdbx_strand_id
1 'polypeptide(L)'
;MPTDIILHDREIELQSHTISVQQNNSSTSAYARLMVNAQQHSVNLSLGNGTTLSGNLLLGSTKISQTHGIITNKAVKCAQLLSNNAEIGELKVCKGVTENLSNGKVLVYGKPNKVAIKLDGAQERVGIGTSNPGFSLHVEGTIAGRGPYMSLSDGRCKTQVQPIGNSVQTLLALQGVQFHWKDVPLTGPKPPKTKQWGFIAQEVEKVLPELVSKDQEGRRSVAYGALVPLLVEGIKEQQQQLERLEARLQQLESLLTNPKNHA
;
A
#
# COMPACT_ATOMS: atom_id res chain seq x y z
N MET A 1 37.04 -18.21 37.83
CA MET A 1 37.76 -16.93 37.76
C MET A 1 37.66 -16.45 36.32
N PRO A 2 37.03 -15.30 36.02
CA PRO A 2 37.12 -14.74 34.68
C PRO A 2 38.58 -14.35 34.42
N THR A 3 39.13 -14.76 33.28
CA THR A 3 40.46 -14.32 32.86
C THR A 3 40.28 -13.04 32.07
N ASP A 4 40.38 -11.91 32.74
CA ASP A 4 40.44 -10.62 32.06
C ASP A 4 41.76 -10.55 31.30
N ILE A 5 41.70 -10.48 29.97
CA ILE A 5 42.85 -10.14 29.15
C ILE A 5 42.86 -8.61 29.03
N ILE A 6 43.63 -7.95 29.91
CA ILE A 6 43.85 -6.50 29.84
C ILE A 6 45.20 -6.26 29.16
N LEU A 7 45.18 -5.55 28.03
CA LEU A 7 46.38 -5.18 27.29
C LEU A 7 46.53 -3.66 27.30
N HIS A 8 47.70 -3.18 27.71
CA HIS A 8 48.08 -1.77 27.62
C HIS A 8 49.11 -1.61 26.49
N ASP A 9 48.83 -0.69 25.56
CA ASP A 9 49.73 -0.12 24.55
C ASP A 9 50.63 -1.06 23.73
N ARG A 10 50.12 -2.22 23.28
CA ARG A 10 50.81 -3.03 22.26
C ARG A 10 49.86 -3.65 21.24
N GLU A 11 50.29 -3.60 19.98
CA GLU A 11 49.72 -4.35 18.86
C GLU A 11 49.83 -5.86 19.14
N ILE A 12 48.71 -6.59 18.99
CA ILE A 12 48.72 -8.06 19.08
C ILE A 12 48.90 -8.60 17.67
N GLU A 13 50.10 -9.06 17.34
CA GLU A 13 50.34 -9.82 16.11
C GLU A 13 50.04 -11.30 16.38
N LEU A 14 48.87 -11.77 15.94
CA LEU A 14 48.43 -13.15 16.14
C LEU A 14 48.97 -14.04 15.00
N GLN A 15 49.87 -14.96 15.33
CA GLN A 15 50.36 -15.97 14.37
C GLN A 15 49.34 -17.10 14.10
N SER A 16 48.21 -17.12 14.81
CA SER A 16 47.12 -18.09 14.59
C SER A 16 45.80 -17.40 14.22
N HIS A 17 45.12 -17.93 13.20
CA HIS A 17 43.99 -17.29 12.53
C HIS A 17 42.66 -17.35 13.30
N THR A 18 42.67 -17.67 14.60
CA THR A 18 41.44 -17.84 15.42
C THR A 18 41.66 -17.51 16.90
N ILE A 19 40.75 -16.73 17.47
CA ILE A 19 40.58 -16.55 18.92
C ILE A 19 39.22 -17.15 19.31
N SER A 20 39.16 -18.00 20.33
CA SER A 20 37.91 -18.58 20.83
C SER A 20 37.84 -18.58 22.35
N VAL A 21 36.69 -18.15 22.90
CA VAL A 21 36.34 -18.31 24.32
C VAL A 21 35.10 -19.21 24.38
N GLN A 22 35.18 -20.31 25.13
CA GLN A 22 34.10 -21.30 25.24
C GLN A 22 33.88 -21.66 26.70
N GLN A 23 32.62 -21.62 27.15
CA GLN A 23 32.21 -22.11 28.46
C GLN A 23 31.45 -23.43 28.29
N ASN A 24 32.05 -24.53 28.76
CA ASN A 24 31.47 -25.87 28.65
C ASN A 24 30.70 -26.23 29.91
N ASN A 25 29.41 -25.91 29.94
CA ASN A 25 28.45 -26.57 30.83
C ASN A 25 27.35 -27.20 29.96
N SER A 26 26.91 -28.39 30.36
CA SER A 26 26.14 -29.37 29.58
C SER A 26 25.03 -28.80 28.67
N SER A 27 25.02 -29.32 27.44
CA SER A 27 23.97 -29.27 26.39
C SER A 27 23.90 -28.05 25.47
N THR A 28 24.47 -26.90 25.83
CA THR A 28 24.67 -25.78 24.89
C THR A 28 25.92 -24.99 25.29
N SER A 29 27.02 -25.16 24.57
CA SER A 29 28.24 -24.40 24.81
C SER A 29 28.06 -22.96 24.29
N ALA A 30 27.97 -22.00 25.21
CA ALA A 30 28.12 -20.59 24.86
C ALA A 30 29.58 -20.37 24.42
N TYR A 31 29.77 -19.80 23.23
CA TYR A 31 31.10 -19.52 22.69
C TYR A 31 31.12 -18.21 21.93
N ALA A 32 32.26 -17.54 21.93
CA ALA A 32 32.58 -16.45 21.02
C ALA A 32 33.84 -16.84 20.25
N ARG A 33 33.79 -16.79 18.91
CA ARG A 33 34.90 -17.12 18.03
C ARG A 33 35.15 -15.96 17.07
N LEU A 34 36.36 -15.41 17.09
CA LEU A 34 36.83 -14.43 16.12
C LEU A 34 37.81 -15.13 15.17
N MET A 35 37.54 -15.11 13.87
CA MET A 35 38.43 -15.64 12.84
C MET A 35 38.85 -14.52 11.90
N VAL A 36 40.15 -14.40 11.66
CA VAL A 36 40.70 -13.45 10.68
C VAL A 36 41.15 -14.26 9.47
N ASN A 37 40.58 -13.98 8.30
CA ASN A 37 41.02 -14.56 7.04
C ASN A 37 41.76 -13.49 6.23
N ALA A 38 43.09 -13.58 6.24
CA ALA A 38 43.97 -12.65 5.56
C ALA A 38 43.82 -12.69 4.03
N GLN A 39 43.58 -13.86 3.43
CA GLN A 39 43.41 -14.01 1.98
C GLN A 39 42.10 -13.40 1.47
N GLN A 40 41.06 -13.39 2.30
CA GLN A 40 39.73 -12.85 1.96
C GLN A 40 39.49 -11.44 2.55
N HIS A 41 40.49 -10.84 3.19
CA HIS A 41 40.38 -9.56 3.89
C HIS A 41 39.13 -9.46 4.78
N SER A 42 38.85 -10.52 5.55
CA SER A 42 37.63 -10.59 6.36
C SER A 42 37.90 -10.99 7.80
N VAL A 43 37.07 -10.45 8.70
CA VAL A 43 37.05 -10.80 10.12
C VAL A 43 35.65 -11.30 10.45
N ASN A 44 35.55 -12.54 10.92
CA ASN A 44 34.29 -13.20 11.26
C ASN A 44 34.18 -13.36 12.77
N LEU A 45 33.14 -12.79 13.38
CA LEU A 45 32.76 -13.04 14.76
C LEU A 45 31.55 -13.98 14.79
N SER A 46 31.66 -15.12 15.45
CA SER A 46 30.59 -16.11 15.63
C SER A 46 30.27 -16.27 17.10
N LEU A 47 28.98 -16.22 17.46
CA LEU A 47 28.49 -16.41 18.81
C LEU A 47 27.61 -17.67 18.89
N GLY A 48 27.84 -18.50 19.90
CA GLY A 48 27.01 -19.67 20.21
C GLY A 48 25.76 -19.32 21.01
N ASN A 49 24.80 -20.24 21.07
CA ASN A 49 23.57 -20.09 21.84
C ASN A 49 23.86 -19.73 23.31
N GLY A 50 23.14 -18.74 23.84
CA GLY A 50 23.30 -18.27 25.22
C GLY A 50 24.44 -17.26 25.44
N THR A 51 25.11 -16.81 24.38
CA THR A 51 26.17 -15.80 24.47
C THR A 51 25.60 -14.41 24.22
N THR A 52 25.80 -13.48 25.16
CA THR A 52 25.43 -12.07 25.00
C THR A 52 26.68 -11.24 24.74
N LEU A 53 26.74 -10.52 23.63
CA LEU A 53 27.83 -9.56 23.35
C LEU A 53 27.44 -8.21 23.96
N SER A 54 28.16 -7.78 25.00
CA SER A 54 28.01 -6.44 25.59
C SER A 54 29.30 -5.64 25.42
N GLY A 55 29.19 -4.41 24.92
CA GLY A 55 30.33 -3.52 24.65
C GLY A 55 30.34 -2.93 23.23
N ASN A 56 31.35 -2.11 22.93
CA ASN A 56 31.54 -1.49 21.62
C ASN A 56 32.46 -2.35 20.75
N LEU A 57 31.98 -2.79 19.59
CA LEU A 57 32.80 -3.47 18.57
C LEU A 57 33.28 -2.41 17.56
N LEU A 58 34.54 -1.98 17.68
CA LEU A 58 35.14 -1.00 16.78
C LEU A 58 35.83 -1.73 15.61
N LEU A 59 35.22 -1.71 14.42
CA LEU A 59 35.75 -2.32 13.20
C LEU A 59 36.27 -1.21 12.26
N GLY A 60 37.57 -1.19 11.98
CA GLY A 60 38.12 -0.31 10.93
C GLY A 60 37.51 -0.66 9.57
N SER A 61 37.03 0.33 8.80
CA SER A 61 36.38 0.20 7.48
C SER A 61 35.68 -1.13 7.22
N THR A 62 34.90 -1.62 8.19
CA THR A 62 34.00 -2.76 8.04
C THR A 62 32.74 -2.47 8.83
N LYS A 63 31.63 -2.60 8.14
CA LYS A 63 30.32 -2.15 8.57
C LYS A 63 29.67 -3.20 9.45
N ILE A 64 29.66 -2.96 10.76
CA ILE A 64 28.69 -3.59 11.68
C ILE A 64 28.34 -2.55 12.75
N SER A 65 27.06 -2.30 12.99
CA SER A 65 26.60 -1.71 14.24
C SER A 65 25.32 -2.42 14.68
N GLN A 66 25.36 -2.93 15.93
CA GLN A 66 24.29 -3.65 16.61
C GLN A 66 23.36 -2.73 17.42
N THR A 67 23.38 -1.41 17.20
CA THR A 67 22.55 -0.48 18.01
C THR A 67 21.50 0.29 17.22
N HIS A 68 21.64 0.41 15.90
CA HIS A 68 20.54 0.63 14.96
C HIS A 68 20.94 -0.09 13.67
N GLY A 69 20.36 -1.27 13.46
CA GLY A 69 20.80 -2.27 12.49
C GLY A 69 20.71 -1.82 11.04
N ILE A 70 21.70 -1.06 10.56
CA ILE A 70 21.97 -0.92 9.13
C ILE A 70 23.21 -1.76 8.80
N ILE A 71 22.95 -3.01 8.44
CA ILE A 71 23.90 -3.83 7.69
C ILE A 71 23.96 -3.24 6.28
N THR A 72 25.12 -2.75 5.87
CA THR A 72 25.39 -2.63 4.42
C THR A 72 26.51 -3.57 4.05
N ASN A 73 26.12 -4.82 3.82
CA ASN A 73 26.95 -5.78 3.13
C ASN A 73 26.39 -5.92 1.71
N LYS A 74 27.27 -5.82 0.71
CA LYS A 74 26.92 -5.94 -0.72
C LYS A 74 26.39 -7.35 -1.07
N ALA A 75 26.54 -8.33 -0.18
CA ALA A 75 26.12 -9.73 -0.35
C ALA A 75 24.88 -10.16 0.47
N VAL A 76 24.38 -9.34 1.40
CA VAL A 76 23.21 -9.71 2.23
C VAL A 76 21.92 -9.31 1.51
N LYS A 77 21.21 -10.30 0.94
CA LYS A 77 19.97 -10.09 0.16
C LYS A 77 18.76 -9.64 1.01
N CYS A 78 18.72 -9.92 2.32
CA CYS A 78 17.66 -9.48 3.23
C CYS A 78 18.16 -9.28 4.67
N ALA A 79 17.69 -8.26 5.39
CA ALA A 79 17.89 -8.10 6.84
C ALA A 79 16.54 -8.18 7.58
N GLN A 80 16.55 -8.84 8.74
CA GLN A 80 15.40 -9.04 9.61
C GLN A 80 15.67 -8.36 10.95
N LEU A 81 14.80 -7.45 11.38
CA LEU A 81 14.85 -6.82 12.69
C LEU A 81 13.88 -7.56 13.62
N LEU A 82 14.42 -8.24 14.65
CA LEU A 82 13.66 -8.85 15.74
C LEU A 82 13.79 -7.95 16.97
N SER A 83 12.67 -7.42 17.46
CA SER A 83 12.59 -6.72 18.75
C SER A 83 11.97 -7.66 19.76
N ASN A 84 12.61 -7.82 20.93
CA ASN A 84 12.08 -8.63 22.04
C ASN A 84 10.94 -7.93 22.81
N ASN A 85 10.61 -6.67 22.47
CA ASN A 85 9.46 -5.96 23.01
C ASN A 85 8.28 -6.07 22.02
N ALA A 86 7.17 -6.61 22.52
CA ALA A 86 6.02 -7.13 21.78
C ALA A 86 5.16 -6.11 21.00
N GLU A 87 5.64 -4.90 20.72
CA GLU A 87 4.84 -3.85 20.05
C GLU A 87 5.26 -3.52 18.61
N ILE A 88 6.36 -4.10 18.12
CA ILE A 88 6.79 -3.90 16.73
C ILE A 88 6.58 -5.22 15.98
N GLY A 89 5.48 -5.31 15.23
CA GLY A 89 5.31 -6.38 14.23
C GLY A 89 6.48 -6.42 13.24
N GLU A 90 6.76 -7.60 12.68
CA GLU A 90 7.91 -7.90 11.80
C GLU A 90 8.19 -6.78 10.76
N LEU A 91 9.29 -6.04 10.91
CA LEU A 91 9.79 -5.12 9.86
C LEU A 91 10.93 -5.79 9.08
N LYS A 92 10.59 -6.29 7.89
CA LYS A 92 11.53 -6.92 6.97
C LYS A 92 12.10 -5.85 6.04
N VAL A 93 13.40 -5.53 6.18
CA VAL A 93 14.09 -4.56 5.31
C VAL A 93 15.20 -5.29 4.56
N CYS A 94 14.97 -5.62 3.31
CA CYS A 94 15.96 -6.26 2.47
C CYS A 94 16.85 -5.24 1.75
N LYS A 95 18.17 -5.44 1.76
CA LYS A 95 19.16 -4.64 1.01
C LYS A 95 19.60 -5.47 -0.20
N GLY A 96 19.58 -5.03 -1.46
CA GLY A 96 20.40 -3.97 -2.04
C GLY A 96 19.90 -2.53 -1.92
N VAL A 97 20.77 -1.72 -1.33
CA VAL A 97 20.77 -0.27 -1.29
C VAL A 97 22.22 0.04 -1.65
N THR A 98 22.41 0.83 -2.71
CA THR A 98 23.50 0.83 -3.73
C THR A 98 23.45 -0.42 -4.62
N GLU A 99 22.52 -0.56 -5.58
CA GLU A 99 22.18 0.33 -6.72
C GLU A 99 20.66 0.54 -6.94
N ASN A 100 19.80 0.13 -6.01
CA ASN A 100 18.32 0.21 -6.14
C ASN A 100 17.64 1.43 -5.48
N LEU A 101 18.37 2.55 -5.33
CA LEU A 101 17.87 3.79 -4.73
C LEU A 101 17.59 4.91 -5.75
N SER A 102 17.75 4.66 -7.04
CA SER A 102 17.28 5.61 -8.06
C SER A 102 15.75 5.66 -8.11
N ASN A 103 15.06 4.56 -7.79
CA ASN A 103 13.60 4.41 -7.94
C ASN A 103 12.86 3.83 -6.70
N GLY A 104 13.52 3.72 -5.54
CA GLY A 104 12.97 3.40 -4.19
C GLY A 104 11.75 2.46 -4.06
N LYS A 105 11.96 1.13 -4.01
CA LYS A 105 10.90 0.14 -3.69
C LYS A 105 11.03 -0.42 -2.27
N VAL A 106 9.93 -0.53 -1.52
CA VAL A 106 9.87 -1.10 -0.15
C VAL A 106 8.71 -2.10 -0.05
N LEU A 107 8.92 -3.22 0.65
CA LEU A 107 7.89 -4.24 0.90
C LEU A 107 7.81 -4.54 2.40
N VAL A 108 6.60 -4.45 2.96
CA VAL A 108 6.24 -4.87 4.31
C VAL A 108 5.38 -6.13 4.21
N TYR A 109 5.74 -7.18 4.93
CA TYR A 109 5.01 -8.44 4.96
C TYR A 109 4.20 -8.53 6.26
N GLY A 110 3.00 -9.12 6.19
CA GLY A 110 2.14 -9.31 7.36
C GLY A 110 1.95 -10.78 7.71
N LYS A 111 1.19 -11.51 6.88
CA LYS A 111 1.05 -12.98 6.98
C LYS A 111 2.20 -13.66 6.23
N PRO A 112 2.51 -14.95 6.52
CA PRO A 112 3.54 -15.69 5.78
C PRO A 112 3.38 -15.51 4.27
N ASN A 113 4.39 -14.94 3.63
CA ASN A 113 4.47 -14.68 2.19
C ASN A 113 3.36 -13.78 1.60
N LYS A 114 2.70 -12.93 2.40
CA LYS A 114 1.75 -11.92 1.89
C LYS A 114 2.24 -10.50 2.13
N VAL A 115 2.29 -9.71 1.06
CA VAL A 115 2.60 -8.28 1.11
C VAL A 115 1.45 -7.55 1.83
N ALA A 116 1.78 -6.90 2.93
CA ALA A 116 0.88 -6.01 3.65
C ALA A 116 0.93 -4.59 3.07
N ILE A 117 2.13 -4.07 2.80
CA ILE A 117 2.33 -2.75 2.19
C ILE A 117 3.47 -2.82 1.17
N LYS A 118 3.30 -2.20 0.01
CA LYS A 118 4.35 -1.95 -0.99
C LYS A 118 4.48 -0.46 -1.24
N LEU A 119 5.69 0.07 -1.21
CA LEU A 119 6.04 1.37 -1.78
C LEU A 119 6.77 1.13 -3.11
N ASP A 120 6.31 1.76 -4.18
CA ASP A 120 6.88 1.66 -5.53
C ASP A 120 7.26 3.05 -6.02
N GLY A 121 8.45 3.52 -5.64
CA GLY A 121 8.96 4.84 -6.01
C GLY A 121 9.17 5.01 -7.51
N ALA A 122 9.37 3.92 -8.26
CA ALA A 122 9.54 3.96 -9.71
C ALA A 122 8.28 4.40 -10.45
N GLN A 123 7.12 4.19 -9.82
CA GLN A 123 5.80 4.47 -10.38
C GLN A 123 5.01 5.44 -9.50
N GLU A 124 5.62 5.95 -8.41
CA GLU A 124 5.00 6.80 -7.40
C GLU A 124 3.71 6.17 -6.81
N ARG A 125 3.79 4.89 -6.43
CA ARG A 125 2.62 4.13 -5.93
C ARG A 125 2.82 3.56 -4.54
N VAL A 126 1.70 3.42 -3.84
CA VAL A 126 1.56 2.70 -2.58
C VAL A 126 0.48 1.62 -2.74
N GLY A 127 0.85 0.37 -2.48
CA GLY A 127 -0.06 -0.77 -2.42
C GLY A 127 -0.31 -1.22 -0.99
N ILE A 128 -1.55 -1.46 -0.60
CA ILE A 128 -1.92 -2.10 0.67
C ILE A 128 -2.64 -3.40 0.34
N GLY A 129 -2.12 -4.52 0.86
CA GLY A 129 -2.61 -5.86 0.54
C GLY A 129 -2.18 -6.39 -0.84
N THR A 130 -1.45 -5.62 -1.64
CA THR A 130 -1.03 -5.99 -3.00
C THR A 130 0.46 -5.74 -3.25
N SER A 131 1.08 -6.63 -4.03
CA SER A 131 2.43 -6.46 -4.56
C SER A 131 2.47 -5.76 -5.93
N ASN A 132 1.31 -5.54 -6.56
CA ASN A 132 1.19 -4.92 -7.89
C ASN A 132 0.18 -3.76 -7.88
N PRO A 133 0.50 -2.60 -7.26
CA PRO A 133 -0.39 -1.46 -7.25
C PRO A 133 -0.61 -0.89 -8.66
N GLY A 134 -1.86 -0.84 -9.10
CA GLY A 134 -2.26 -0.22 -10.38
C GLY A 134 -2.50 1.28 -10.30
N PHE A 135 -2.64 1.82 -9.08
CA PHE A 135 -2.95 3.22 -8.78
C PHE A 135 -1.93 3.81 -7.82
N SER A 136 -1.84 5.14 -7.73
CA SER A 136 -0.97 5.85 -6.77
C SER A 136 -1.22 5.41 -5.34
N LEU A 137 -2.48 5.13 -4.98
CA LEU A 137 -2.85 4.39 -3.79
C LEU A 137 -3.78 3.25 -4.19
N HIS A 138 -3.33 2.00 -4.08
CA HIS A 138 -4.12 0.81 -4.37
C HIS A 138 -4.31 -0.02 -3.09
N VAL A 139 -5.55 -0.13 -2.63
CA VAL A 139 -5.90 -0.94 -1.46
C VAL A 139 -6.74 -2.13 -1.91
N GLU A 140 -6.18 -3.34 -1.82
CA GLU A 140 -6.93 -4.59 -1.99
C GLU A 140 -7.57 -4.95 -0.64
N GLY A 141 -8.66 -4.25 -0.31
CA GLY A 141 -9.35 -4.36 0.97
C GLY A 141 -10.32 -3.21 1.24
N THR A 142 -10.73 -3.06 2.50
CA THR A 142 -11.64 -2.00 2.94
C THR A 142 -10.86 -0.74 3.32
N ILE A 143 -11.31 0.43 2.84
CA ILE A 143 -10.81 1.74 3.27
C ILE A 143 -11.88 2.37 4.18
N ALA A 144 -11.51 2.73 5.41
CA ALA A 144 -12.40 3.38 6.36
C ALA A 144 -11.71 4.57 7.04
N GLY A 145 -12.46 5.63 7.30
CA GLY A 145 -12.01 6.83 8.00
C GLY A 145 -13.17 7.49 8.74
N ARG A 146 -12.86 8.25 9.81
CA ARG A 146 -13.89 9.01 10.56
C ARG A 146 -14.34 10.26 9.81
N GLY A 147 -13.46 10.83 8.99
CA GLY A 147 -13.72 12.05 8.21
C GLY A 147 -14.07 11.76 6.74
N PRO A 148 -14.45 12.79 5.98
CA PRO A 148 -14.73 12.67 4.56
C PRO A 148 -13.45 12.41 3.74
N TYR A 149 -13.61 11.71 2.62
CA TYR A 149 -12.56 11.63 1.59
C TYR A 149 -12.58 12.92 0.76
N MET A 150 -11.60 13.79 1.01
CA MET A 150 -11.50 15.09 0.35
C MET A 150 -10.89 14.97 -1.05
N SER A 151 -11.51 15.63 -2.03
CA SER A 151 -10.98 15.79 -3.38
C SER A 151 -10.77 17.27 -3.67
N LEU A 152 -9.60 17.65 -4.21
CA LEU A 152 -9.31 19.02 -4.61
C LEU A 152 -10.32 19.47 -5.67
N SER A 153 -11.09 20.54 -5.40
CA SER A 153 -12.18 21.02 -6.26
C SER A 153 -12.19 22.55 -6.41
N ASP A 154 -11.09 23.21 -6.05
CA ASP A 154 -10.93 24.67 -6.14
C ASP A 154 -11.06 25.15 -7.60
N GLY A 155 -11.84 26.22 -7.82
CA GLY A 155 -12.06 26.79 -9.15
C GLY A 155 -10.78 27.26 -9.84
N ARG A 156 -9.76 27.67 -9.07
CA ARG A 156 -8.44 28.09 -9.61
C ARG A 156 -7.65 26.96 -10.23
N CYS A 157 -7.96 25.72 -9.85
CA CYS A 157 -7.31 24.51 -10.36
C CYS A 157 -8.07 23.90 -11.54
N LYS A 158 -9.11 24.57 -12.05
CA LYS A 158 -9.99 24.08 -13.13
C LYS A 158 -9.93 25.02 -14.32
N THR A 159 -10.00 24.45 -15.51
CA THR A 159 -10.14 25.18 -16.77
C THR A 159 -11.23 24.53 -17.60
N GLN A 160 -11.76 25.25 -18.61
CA GLN A 160 -12.80 24.72 -19.51
C GLN A 160 -14.04 24.18 -18.77
N VAL A 161 -14.48 24.86 -17.70
CA VAL A 161 -15.66 24.48 -16.93
C VAL A 161 -16.91 24.65 -17.79
N GLN A 162 -17.66 23.56 -17.94
CA GLN A 162 -18.93 23.52 -18.68
C GLN A 162 -20.04 22.94 -17.79
N PRO A 163 -21.31 23.35 -18.00
CA PRO A 163 -22.45 22.68 -17.38
C PRO A 163 -22.52 21.20 -17.78
N ILE A 164 -22.98 20.34 -16.86
CA ILE A 164 -23.33 18.96 -17.19
C ILE A 164 -24.74 18.98 -17.76
N GLY A 165 -24.92 18.44 -18.96
CA GLY A 165 -26.23 18.34 -19.63
C GLY A 165 -26.53 16.91 -20.03
N ASN A 166 -27.78 16.66 -20.45
CA ASN A 166 -28.29 15.32 -20.75
C ASN A 166 -28.11 14.34 -19.58
N SER A 167 -28.19 14.86 -18.35
CA SER A 167 -27.88 14.13 -17.13
C SER A 167 -28.84 12.97 -16.93
N VAL A 168 -30.15 13.21 -17.13
CA VAL A 168 -31.18 12.16 -17.00
C VAL A 168 -30.95 11.05 -18.02
N GLN A 169 -30.72 11.41 -19.29
CA GLN A 169 -30.50 10.41 -20.35
C GLN A 169 -29.23 9.60 -20.09
N THR A 170 -28.16 10.25 -19.63
CA THR A 170 -26.91 9.59 -19.27
C THR A 170 -27.10 8.62 -18.11
N LEU A 171 -27.82 9.03 -17.06
CA LEU A 171 -28.14 8.17 -15.92
C LEU A 171 -29.02 6.97 -16.31
N LEU A 172 -30.00 7.17 -17.19
CA LEU A 172 -30.86 6.10 -17.71
C LEU A 172 -30.10 5.07 -18.56
N ALA A 173 -28.95 5.44 -19.13
CA ALA A 173 -28.10 4.52 -19.87
C ALA A 173 -27.19 3.67 -18.96
N LEU A 174 -27.09 3.99 -17.67
CA LEU A 174 -26.32 3.21 -16.70
C LEU A 174 -27.20 2.14 -16.04
N GLN A 175 -26.64 0.94 -15.88
CA GLN A 175 -27.32 -0.18 -15.23
C GLN A 175 -26.70 -0.50 -13.86
N GLY A 176 -27.43 -0.20 -12.78
CA GLY A 176 -27.08 -0.69 -11.45
C GLY A 176 -27.29 -2.20 -11.36
N VAL A 177 -26.36 -2.91 -10.73
CA VAL A 177 -26.39 -4.38 -10.59
C VAL A 177 -26.15 -4.83 -9.14
N GLN A 178 -26.69 -6.00 -8.82
CA GLN A 178 -26.30 -6.78 -7.65
C GLN A 178 -25.33 -7.87 -8.09
N PHE A 179 -24.30 -8.14 -7.28
CA PHE A 179 -23.34 -9.19 -7.60
C PHE A 179 -22.74 -9.85 -6.35
N HIS A 180 -22.13 -11.01 -6.55
CA HIS A 180 -21.19 -11.61 -5.60
C HIS A 180 -19.82 -11.64 -6.24
N TRP A 181 -18.79 -11.43 -5.43
CA TRP A 181 -17.43 -11.63 -5.91
C TRP A 181 -17.18 -13.11 -6.19
N LYS A 182 -16.49 -13.39 -7.31
CA LYS A 182 -15.95 -14.72 -7.58
C LYS A 182 -14.80 -15.00 -6.62
N ASP A 183 -14.61 -16.27 -6.25
CA ASP A 183 -13.42 -16.74 -5.53
C ASP A 183 -12.20 -16.83 -6.48
N VAL A 184 -11.87 -15.71 -7.14
CA VAL A 184 -10.65 -15.58 -7.95
C VAL A 184 -9.47 -15.21 -7.05
N PRO A 185 -8.27 -15.77 -7.28
CA PRO A 185 -7.08 -15.39 -6.54
C PRO A 185 -6.64 -13.98 -6.95
N LEU A 186 -7.19 -12.97 -6.27
CA LEU A 186 -6.69 -11.59 -6.34
C LEU A 186 -5.46 -11.45 -5.43
N THR A 187 -4.59 -10.49 -5.76
CA THR A 187 -3.46 -10.11 -4.91
C THR A 187 -3.98 -9.44 -3.64
N GLY A 188 -4.39 -10.20 -2.62
CA GLY A 188 -4.94 -9.63 -1.40
C GLY A 188 -5.69 -10.59 -0.47
N PRO A 189 -6.41 -10.04 0.51
CA PRO A 189 -7.48 -10.74 1.24
C PRO A 189 -8.55 -11.24 0.28
N LYS A 190 -9.28 -12.28 0.67
CA LYS A 190 -10.45 -12.72 -0.10
C LYS A 190 -11.51 -11.63 -0.10
N PRO A 191 -12.21 -11.40 -1.22
CA PRO A 191 -13.30 -10.43 -1.25
C PRO A 191 -14.44 -10.83 -0.30
N PRO A 192 -15.32 -9.89 0.08
CA PRO A 192 -16.50 -10.19 0.87
C PRO A 192 -17.38 -11.23 0.17
N LYS A 193 -17.88 -12.20 0.93
CA LYS A 193 -18.81 -13.23 0.43
C LYS A 193 -20.27 -12.75 0.38
N THR A 194 -20.55 -11.59 0.96
CA THR A 194 -21.90 -11.02 1.00
C THR A 194 -22.25 -10.37 -0.33
N LYS A 195 -23.55 -10.36 -0.67
CA LYS A 195 -24.08 -9.67 -1.84
C LYS A 195 -23.69 -8.19 -1.81
N GLN A 196 -23.20 -7.69 -2.95
CA GLN A 196 -22.78 -6.30 -3.16
C GLN A 196 -23.65 -5.63 -4.23
N TRP A 197 -23.58 -4.30 -4.27
CA TRP A 197 -24.24 -3.46 -5.27
C TRP A 197 -23.22 -2.56 -5.95
N GLY A 198 -23.42 -2.28 -7.23
CA GLY A 198 -22.54 -1.41 -7.99
C GLY A 198 -22.85 -1.44 -9.49
N PHE A 199 -21.80 -1.29 -10.30
CA PHE A 199 -21.87 -1.32 -11.76
C PHE A 199 -20.89 -2.34 -12.35
N ILE A 200 -21.19 -2.81 -13.55
CA ILE A 200 -20.19 -3.46 -14.41
C ILE A 200 -19.37 -2.36 -15.09
N ALA A 201 -18.07 -2.29 -14.78
CA ALA A 201 -17.23 -1.19 -15.25
C ALA A 201 -17.15 -1.07 -16.78
N GLN A 202 -17.25 -2.19 -17.51
CA GLN A 202 -17.29 -2.22 -18.97
C GLN A 202 -18.56 -1.60 -19.56
N GLU A 203 -19.67 -1.65 -18.82
CA GLU A 203 -20.93 -1.01 -19.24
C GLU A 203 -20.87 0.50 -18.97
N VAL A 204 -20.34 0.90 -17.80
CA VAL A 204 -20.07 2.31 -17.49
C VAL A 204 -19.12 2.92 -18.52
N GLU A 205 -18.06 2.21 -18.91
CA GLU A 205 -17.06 2.71 -19.88
C GLU A 205 -17.69 3.09 -21.24
N LYS A 206 -18.80 2.47 -21.64
CA LYS A 206 -19.49 2.80 -22.89
C LYS A 206 -20.25 4.13 -22.83
N VAL A 207 -20.63 4.57 -21.64
CA VAL A 207 -21.46 5.76 -21.39
C VAL A 207 -20.61 6.92 -20.87
N LEU A 208 -19.76 6.64 -19.87
CA LEU A 208 -18.90 7.59 -19.16
C LEU A 208 -17.46 7.01 -19.07
N PRO A 209 -16.73 6.92 -20.20
CA PRO A 209 -15.38 6.36 -20.23
C PRO A 209 -14.41 7.05 -19.26
N GLU A 210 -14.59 8.34 -19.02
CA GLU A 210 -13.78 9.16 -18.11
C GLU A 210 -13.90 8.74 -16.63
N LEU A 211 -14.95 8.01 -16.27
CA LEU A 211 -15.14 7.49 -14.91
C LEU A 211 -14.53 6.10 -14.71
N VAL A 212 -13.94 5.50 -15.75
CA VAL A 212 -13.38 4.16 -15.70
C VAL A 212 -11.87 4.21 -15.91
N SER A 213 -11.13 3.67 -14.94
CA SER A 213 -9.68 3.51 -15.04
C SER A 213 -9.32 2.04 -15.22
N LYS A 214 -8.21 1.79 -15.92
CA LYS A 214 -7.65 0.45 -16.13
C LYS A 214 -6.30 0.33 -15.43
N ASP A 215 -6.10 -0.77 -14.71
CA ASP A 215 -4.77 -1.11 -14.22
C ASP A 215 -3.92 -1.79 -15.31
N GLN A 216 -2.67 -2.12 -14.97
CA GLN A 216 -1.73 -2.76 -15.89
C GLN A 216 -2.16 -4.17 -16.34
N GLU A 217 -3.07 -4.81 -15.61
CA GLU A 217 -3.61 -6.13 -15.93
C GLU A 217 -4.93 -6.02 -16.73
N GLY A 218 -5.38 -4.79 -17.04
CA GLY A 218 -6.62 -4.52 -17.76
C GLY A 218 -7.88 -4.62 -16.88
N ARG A 219 -7.72 -4.76 -15.56
CA ARG A 219 -8.86 -4.69 -14.62
C ARG A 219 -9.37 -3.26 -14.57
N ARG A 220 -10.70 -3.11 -14.55
CA ARG A 220 -11.38 -1.82 -14.59
C ARG A 220 -11.92 -1.44 -13.23
N SER A 221 -11.78 -0.17 -12.87
CA SER A 221 -12.32 0.41 -11.64
C SER A 221 -13.15 1.65 -11.98
N VAL A 222 -14.23 1.88 -11.23
CA VAL A 222 -15.17 2.98 -11.45
C VAL A 222 -14.99 4.05 -10.37
N ALA A 223 -14.89 5.32 -10.77
CA ALA A 223 -14.84 6.48 -9.89
C ALA A 223 -16.25 6.88 -9.41
N TYR A 224 -16.85 6.09 -8.50
CA TYR A 224 -18.23 6.30 -8.02
C TYR A 224 -18.51 7.72 -7.52
N GLY A 225 -17.55 8.36 -6.82
CA GLY A 225 -17.74 9.72 -6.30
C GLY A 225 -17.98 10.78 -7.38
N ALA A 226 -17.49 10.54 -8.61
CA ALA A 226 -17.67 11.44 -9.73
C ALA A 226 -19.07 11.34 -10.37
N LEU A 227 -19.89 10.35 -9.99
CA LEU A 227 -21.30 10.30 -10.39
C LEU A 227 -22.17 11.31 -9.62
N VAL A 228 -21.71 11.82 -8.47
CA VAL A 228 -22.53 12.69 -7.61
C VAL A 228 -22.96 13.99 -8.32
N PRO A 229 -22.08 14.75 -9.00
CA PRO A 229 -22.50 15.93 -9.76
C PRO A 229 -23.49 15.60 -10.88
N LEU A 230 -23.32 14.46 -11.56
CA LEU A 230 -24.25 13.99 -12.60
C LEU A 230 -25.64 13.68 -12.01
N LEU A 231 -25.69 13.05 -10.84
CA LEU A 231 -26.95 12.79 -10.12
C LEU A 231 -27.65 14.10 -9.72
N VAL A 232 -26.88 15.10 -9.25
CA VAL A 232 -27.43 16.43 -8.88
C VAL A 232 -28.07 17.10 -10.10
N GLU A 233 -27.39 17.12 -11.25
CA GLU A 233 -27.95 17.71 -12.47
C GLU A 233 -29.10 16.86 -13.03
N GLY A 234 -29.06 15.54 -12.88
CA GLY A 234 -30.19 14.65 -13.20
C GLY A 234 -31.46 14.99 -12.41
N ILE A 235 -31.34 15.23 -11.11
CA ILE A 235 -32.47 15.63 -10.27
C ILE A 235 -33.00 17.02 -10.69
N LYS A 236 -32.11 17.97 -10.98
CA LYS A 236 -32.53 19.30 -11.46
C LYS A 236 -33.25 19.23 -12.81
N GLU A 237 -32.73 18.46 -13.76
CA GLU A 237 -33.37 18.22 -15.05
C GLU A 237 -34.75 17.55 -14.88
N GLN A 238 -34.86 16.55 -13.99
CA GLN A 238 -36.15 15.93 -13.65
C GLN A 238 -37.14 16.92 -13.03
N GLN A 239 -36.67 17.77 -12.10
CA GLN A 239 -37.50 18.80 -11.47
C GLN A 239 -38.06 19.78 -12.51
N GLN A 240 -37.24 20.22 -13.46
CA GLN A 240 -37.69 21.06 -14.56
C GLN A 240 -38.70 20.36 -15.49
N GLN A 241 -38.57 19.04 -15.69
CA GLN A 241 -39.56 18.27 -16.44
C GLN A 241 -40.90 18.22 -15.70
N LEU A 242 -40.89 18.03 -14.38
CA LEU A 242 -42.10 18.04 -13.56
C LEU A 242 -42.81 19.39 -13.62
N GLU A 243 -42.10 20.49 -13.42
CA GLU A 243 -42.67 21.85 -13.49
C GLU A 243 -43.32 22.14 -14.85
N ARG A 244 -42.71 21.68 -15.95
CA ARG A 244 -43.30 21.81 -17.29
C ARG A 244 -44.56 20.97 -17.46
N LEU A 245 -44.60 19.78 -16.86
CA LEU A 245 -45.78 18.91 -16.91
C LEU A 245 -46.92 19.49 -16.08
N GLU A 246 -46.64 19.99 -14.88
CA GLU A 246 -47.62 20.65 -14.01
C GLU A 246 -48.22 21.90 -14.67
N ALA A 247 -47.39 22.75 -15.27
CA ALA A 247 -47.87 23.92 -16.01
C ALA A 247 -48.80 23.54 -17.16
N ARG A 248 -48.48 22.46 -17.89
CA ARG A 248 -49.36 21.91 -18.94
C ARG A 248 -50.67 21.38 -18.39
N LEU A 249 -50.64 20.68 -17.26
CA LEU A 249 -51.85 20.17 -16.61
C LEU A 249 -52.76 21.33 -16.18
N GLN A 250 -52.21 22.34 -15.51
CA GLN A 250 -52.97 23.54 -15.12
C GLN A 250 -53.59 24.25 -16.33
N GLN A 251 -52.83 24.38 -17.42
CA GLN A 251 -53.35 24.95 -18.66
C GLN A 251 -54.51 24.12 -19.22
N LEU A 252 -54.38 22.80 -19.28
CA LEU A 252 -55.45 21.91 -19.76
C LEU A 252 -56.70 21.96 -18.86
N GLU A 253 -56.52 21.96 -17.55
CA GLU A 253 -57.60 22.09 -16.57
C GLU A 253 -58.34 23.42 -16.73
N SER A 254 -57.61 24.51 -16.96
CA SER A 254 -58.22 25.83 -17.22
C SER A 254 -59.03 25.87 -18.52
N LEU A 255 -58.64 25.11 -19.54
CA LEU A 255 -59.36 25.03 -20.81
C LEU A 255 -60.66 24.22 -20.69
N LEU A 256 -60.66 23.16 -19.86
CA LEU A 256 -61.82 22.31 -19.60
C LEU A 256 -62.86 22.98 -18.69
N THR A 257 -62.41 23.82 -17.75
CA THR A 257 -63.29 24.52 -16.81
C THR A 257 -63.86 25.84 -17.34
N ASN A 258 -63.45 26.27 -18.55
CA ASN A 258 -63.93 27.51 -19.15
C ASN A 258 -65.31 27.30 -19.82
N PRO A 259 -66.40 27.91 -19.30
CA PRO A 259 -67.78 27.62 -19.73
C PRO A 259 -68.12 28.05 -21.17
N LYS A 260 -67.19 28.68 -21.90
CA LYS A 260 -67.38 29.07 -23.30
C LYS A 260 -67.23 27.93 -24.32
N ASN A 261 -66.78 26.74 -23.89
CA ASN A 261 -66.57 25.58 -24.77
C ASN A 261 -67.73 24.55 -24.75
N HIS A 262 -68.82 24.84 -24.04
CA HIS A 262 -70.02 23.97 -23.94
C HIS A 262 -71.30 24.59 -24.54
N ALA A 263 -71.16 25.61 -25.39
CA ALA A 263 -72.27 26.18 -26.15
C ALA A 263 -72.32 25.61 -27.58
#